data_AF-A0A820RKI8-F1
#
_entry.id   AF-A0A820RKI8-F1
#
_cell.length_a   1.000
_cell.length_b   1.000
_cell.length_c   1.000
_cell.angle_alpha   90.00
_cell.angle_beta   90.00
_cell.angle_gamma   90.00
#
_symmetry.space_group_name_H-M   'P 1'
#
loop_
_entity.id
_entity.type
_entity.pdbx_description
1 polymer ?
#
loop_
_entity_poly.entity_id
_entity_poly.type
_entity_poly.pdbx_seq_one_letter_code
_entity_poly.pdbx_strand_id
1 'polypeptide(L)'
;KIILYLISCKEYRNLNSFFAIVMGLSNIAVSRLSLTWERLPSKIKRMFSEFETLMDPSRNHRVYRSTLTKLTPPIILFMPLLLKDLTFTHEGNKTYLIEGLVNFEKM
;
A
#
# COMPACT_ATOMS: atom_id res chain seq x y z
N LYS A 1 -11.38 -0.77 18.20
CA LYS A 1 -10.32 0.22 18.49
C LYS A 1 -9.29 0.29 17.35
N ILE A 2 -8.64 -0.81 16.93
CA ILE A 2 -7.65 -0.80 15.83
C ILE A 2 -8.22 -0.27 14.50
N ILE A 3 -9.43 -0.68 14.10
CA ILE A 3 -10.07 -0.17 12.88
C ILE A 3 -10.41 1.34 12.95
N LEU A 4 -10.54 1.90 14.15
CA LEU A 4 -10.73 3.35 14.30
C LEU A 4 -9.41 4.11 14.07
N TYR A 5 -8.27 3.54 14.46
CA TYR A 5 -6.96 4.11 14.17
C TYR A 5 -6.65 4.16 12.66
N LEU A 6 -7.20 3.22 11.87
CA LEU A 6 -7.11 3.28 10.40
C LEU A 6 -7.71 4.58 9.83
N ILE A 7 -8.79 5.08 10.44
CA ILE A 7 -9.43 6.33 10.02
C ILE A 7 -8.44 7.49 10.22
N SER A 8 -7.83 7.58 11.40
CA SER A 8 -6.84 8.61 11.69
C SER A 8 -5.62 8.51 10.75
N CYS A 9 -5.08 7.32 10.51
CA CYS A 9 -3.97 7.17 9.56
C CYS A 9 -4.33 7.64 8.15
N LYS A 10 -5.57 7.40 7.70
CA LYS A 10 -6.07 7.88 6.41
C LYS A 10 -6.24 9.41 6.39
N GLU A 11 -6.74 10.01 7.46
CA GLU A 11 -6.90 11.47 7.60
C GLU A 11 -5.54 12.20 7.53
N TYR A 12 -4.52 11.65 8.21
CA TYR A 12 -3.15 12.17 8.17
C TYR A 12 -2.37 11.75 6.92
N ARG A 13 -2.99 11.05 5.96
CA ARG A 13 -2.36 10.58 4.72
C ARG A 13 -1.10 9.77 4.98
N ASN A 14 -1.07 9.04 6.10
CA ASN A 14 -0.02 8.10 6.42
C ASN A 14 -0.37 6.73 5.85
N LEU A 15 -0.10 6.55 4.57
CA LEU A 15 -0.43 5.35 3.81
C LEU A 15 0.41 4.15 4.25
N ASN A 16 1.63 4.39 4.75
CA ASN A 16 2.49 3.32 5.28
C ASN A 16 1.87 2.65 6.51
N SER A 17 1.52 3.42 7.53
CA SER A 17 0.89 2.88 8.74
C SER A 17 -0.52 2.37 8.48
N PHE A 18 -1.28 3.07 7.63
CA PHE A 18 -2.60 2.61 7.20
C PHE A 18 -2.53 1.20 6.61
N PHE A 19 -1.67 0.96 5.62
CA PHE A 19 -1.54 -0.37 5.01
C PHE A 19 -0.94 -1.41 5.94
N ALA A 20 0.03 -1.07 6.79
CA ALA A 20 0.54 -2.01 7.78
C ALA A 20 -0.58 -2.60 8.66
N ILE A 21 -1.53 -1.75 9.09
CA ILE A 21 -2.67 -2.19 9.89
C ILE A 21 -3.66 -3.01 9.06
N VAL A 22 -4.02 -2.57 7.84
CA VAL A 22 -4.94 -3.33 6.99
C VAL A 22 -4.36 -4.72 6.68
N MET A 23 -3.10 -4.80 6.25
CA MET A 23 -2.42 -6.08 5.98
C MET A 23 -2.37 -6.98 7.22
N GLY A 24 -2.12 -6.42 8.40
CA GLY A 24 -2.12 -7.17 9.66
C GLY A 24 -3.50 -7.76 9.99
N LEU A 25 -4.58 -7.01 9.73
CA LEU A 25 -5.94 -7.46 9.97
C LEU A 25 -6.44 -8.46 8.90
N SER A 26 -6.03 -8.29 7.64
CA SER A 26 -6.35 -9.21 6.54
C SER A 26 -5.54 -10.51 6.59
N ASN A 27 -4.45 -10.55 7.38
CA ASN A 27 -3.66 -11.76 7.57
C ASN A 27 -4.54 -12.92 8.07
N ILE A 28 -4.34 -14.12 7.52
CA ILE A 28 -5.09 -15.35 7.86
C ILE A 28 -5.06 -15.66 9.37
N ALA A 29 -4.01 -15.23 10.08
CA ALA A 29 -3.90 -15.25 11.54
C ALA A 29 -5.10 -14.59 12.23
N VAL A 30 -5.57 -13.47 11.68
CA VAL A 30 -6.57 -12.58 12.26
C VAL A 30 -7.91 -12.69 11.52
N SER A 31 -7.91 -12.73 10.19
CA SER A 31 -9.13 -12.74 9.37
C SER A 31 -9.99 -14.00 9.60
N ARG A 32 -9.39 -15.13 9.99
CA ARG A 32 -10.13 -16.36 10.32
C ARG A 32 -10.96 -16.31 11.61
N LEU A 33 -10.78 -15.30 12.47
CA LEU A 33 -11.41 -15.21 13.78
C LEU A 33 -12.89 -14.80 13.66
N SER A 34 -13.71 -15.61 13.01
CA SER A 34 -15.11 -15.31 12.63
C SER A 34 -15.93 -14.76 13.80
N LEU A 35 -15.87 -15.39 14.97
CA LEU A 35 -16.58 -14.96 16.19
C LEU A 35 -16.20 -13.54 16.64
N THR A 36 -14.95 -13.12 16.40
CA THR A 36 -14.49 -11.76 16.72
C THR A 36 -14.98 -10.76 15.68
N TRP A 37 -14.89 -11.12 14.40
CA TRP A 37 -15.38 -10.28 13.31
C TRP A 37 -16.89 -10.10 13.37
N GLU A 38 -17.65 -11.14 13.70
CA GLU A 38 -19.12 -11.11 13.82
C GLU A 38 -19.61 -10.03 14.78
N ARG A 39 -18.90 -9.82 15.90
CA ARG A 39 -19.21 -8.80 16.92
C ARG A 39 -19.00 -7.36 16.45
N LEU A 40 -18.37 -7.14 15.30
CA LEU A 40 -18.18 -5.79 14.76
C LEU A 40 -19.46 -5.26 14.09
N PRO A 41 -19.79 -3.97 14.24
CA PRO A 41 -20.88 -3.34 13.52
C PRO A 41 -20.69 -3.48 11.99
N SER A 42 -21.80 -3.70 11.27
CA SER A 42 -21.80 -3.86 9.80
C SER A 42 -21.14 -2.68 9.07
N LYS A 43 -21.36 -1.45 9.55
CA LYS A 43 -20.72 -0.23 9.03
C LYS A 43 -19.19 -0.32 9.04
N ILE A 44 -18.63 -0.86 10.13
CA ILE A 44 -17.17 -0.99 10.29
C ILE A 44 -16.62 -2.09 9.37
N LYS A 45 -17.34 -3.21 9.23
CA LYS A 45 -16.97 -4.28 8.29
C LYS A 45 -16.93 -3.77 6.85
N ARG A 46 -17.96 -3.04 6.42
CA ARG A 46 -18.02 -2.46 5.07
C ARG A 46 -16.87 -1.49 4.82
N MET A 47 -16.62 -0.58 5.75
CA MET A 47 -15.50 0.36 5.68
C MET A 47 -14.14 -0.35 5.62
N PHE A 48 -13.95 -1.41 6.40
CA PHE A 48 -12.72 -2.21 6.32
C PHE A 48 -12.56 -2.90 4.95
N SER A 49 -13.65 -3.45 4.40
CA SER A 49 -13.63 -4.02 3.05
C SER A 49 -13.28 -2.97 1.98
N GLU A 50 -13.79 -1.74 2.09
CA GLU A 50 -13.37 -0.63 1.23
C GLU A 50 -11.86 -0.33 1.38
N PHE A 51 -11.30 -0.41 2.59
CA PHE A 51 -9.87 -0.24 2.81
C PHE A 51 -9.03 -1.36 2.17
N GLU A 52 -9.51 -2.59 2.18
CA GLU A 52 -8.84 -3.70 1.48
C GLU A 52 -8.78 -3.47 -0.03
N THR A 53 -9.81 -2.86 -0.64
CA THR A 53 -9.76 -2.54 -2.08
C THR A 53 -8.66 -1.55 -2.46
N LEU A 54 -8.23 -0.69 -1.52
CA LEU A 54 -7.12 0.25 -1.77
C LEU A 54 -5.78 -0.48 -1.88
N MET A 55 -5.67 -1.69 -1.31
CA MET A 55 -4.49 -2.56 -1.36
C MET A 55 -4.54 -3.60 -2.47
N ASP A 56 -5.51 -3.53 -3.38
CA ASP A 56 -5.60 -4.50 -4.48
C ASP A 56 -4.28 -4.53 -5.28
N PRO A 57 -3.55 -5.66 -5.29
CA PRO A 57 -2.26 -5.76 -5.98
C PRO A 57 -2.42 -5.77 -7.51
N SER A 58 -3.64 -5.96 -8.01
CA SER A 58 -3.95 -6.02 -9.43
C SER A 58 -3.43 -4.82 -10.20
N ARG A 59 -2.89 -5.08 -11.40
CA ARG A 59 -2.30 -4.07 -12.29
C ARG A 59 -1.28 -3.18 -11.56
N ASN A 60 -0.43 -3.80 -10.74
CA ASN A 60 0.60 -3.14 -9.94
C ASN A 60 0.06 -2.04 -9.01
N HIS A 61 -0.94 -2.39 -8.20
CA HIS A 61 -1.56 -1.47 -7.23
C HIS A 61 -2.18 -0.22 -7.88
N ARG A 62 -2.92 -0.40 -8.99
CA ARG A 62 -3.50 0.72 -9.77
C ARG A 62 -4.39 1.63 -8.91
N VAL A 63 -5.19 1.07 -8.01
CA VAL A 63 -6.12 1.84 -7.15
C VAL A 63 -5.33 2.74 -6.21
N TYR A 64 -4.32 2.21 -5.52
CA TYR A 64 -3.38 2.99 -4.72
C TYR A 64 -2.70 4.09 -5.55
N ARG A 65 -2.11 3.75 -6.71
CA ARG A 65 -1.39 4.71 -7.55
C ARG A 65 -2.28 5.86 -8.01
N SER A 66 -3.51 5.56 -8.46
CA SER A 66 -4.48 6.59 -8.89
C SER A 66 -5.05 7.42 -7.75
N THR A 67 -5.03 6.90 -6.52
CA THR A 67 -5.37 7.68 -5.32
C THR A 67 -4.23 8.61 -4.95
N LEU A 68 -2.98 8.11 -5.02
CA LEU A 68 -1.79 8.87 -4.66
C LEU A 68 -1.61 10.13 -5.51
N THR A 69 -1.93 10.07 -6.81
CA THR A 69 -1.85 11.25 -7.70
C THR A 69 -2.81 12.38 -7.34
N LYS A 70 -3.86 12.08 -6.56
CA LYS A 70 -4.87 13.06 -6.12
C LYS A 70 -4.57 13.64 -4.73
N LEU A 71 -3.64 13.04 -3.99
CA LEU A 71 -3.30 13.47 -2.65
C LEU A 71 -2.35 14.66 -2.70
N THR A 72 -2.58 15.64 -1.84
CA THR A 72 -1.64 16.74 -1.63
C THR A 72 -0.70 16.43 -0.46
N PRO A 73 0.55 16.91 -0.47
CA PRO A 73 1.44 16.84 0.68
C PRO A 73 0.85 17.52 1.94
N PRO A 74 1.26 17.12 3.15
CA PRO A 74 2.22 16.06 3.47
C PRO A 74 1.61 14.65 3.35
N ILE A 75 2.39 13.69 2.86
CA ILE A 75 1.96 12.28 2.68
C ILE A 75 3.12 11.37 3.10
N ILE A 76 2.82 10.28 3.80
CA ILE A 76 3.78 9.19 4.03
C ILE A 76 3.40 8.04 3.11
N LEU A 77 4.26 7.78 2.12
CA LEU A 77 4.06 6.76 1.09
C LEU A 77 4.18 5.34 1.63
N PHE A 78 3.51 4.39 0.98
CA PHE A 78 3.76 2.98 1.21
C PHE A 78 5.13 2.57 0.63
N MET A 79 6.13 2.49 1.51
CA MET A 79 7.53 2.26 1.15
C MET A 79 7.77 0.97 0.36
N PRO A 80 7.13 -0.18 0.66
CA PRO A 80 7.35 -1.40 -0.09
C PRO A 80 7.08 -1.28 -1.59
N LEU A 81 6.06 -0.50 -2.01
CA LEU A 81 5.78 -0.31 -3.43
C LEU A 81 6.81 0.59 -4.10
N LEU A 82 7.30 1.63 -3.40
CA LEU A 82 8.38 2.48 -3.88
C LEU A 82 9.67 1.66 -4.08
N LEU A 83 10.02 0.84 -3.09
CA LEU A 83 11.19 -0.04 -3.16
C LEU A 83 11.06 -1.05 -4.31
N LYS A 84 9.88 -1.64 -4.50
CA LYS A 84 9.60 -2.51 -5.65
C LYS A 84 9.87 -1.80 -6.98
N ASP A 85 9.40 -0.57 -7.14
CA ASP A 85 9.60 0.21 -8.37
C ASP A 85 11.10 0.52 -8.60
N LEU A 86 11.84 0.86 -7.53
CA LEU A 86 13.29 1.09 -7.59
C LEU A 86 14.04 -0.20 -7.96
N THR A 87 13.71 -1.33 -7.34
CA THR A 87 14.30 -2.63 -7.66
C THR A 87 14.05 -3.01 -9.11
N PHE A 88 12.81 -2.86 -9.60
CA PHE A 88 12.48 -3.18 -10.99
C PHE A 88 13.26 -2.31 -11.98
N THR A 89 13.40 -1.01 -11.70
CA THR A 89 14.20 -0.10 -12.52
C THR A 89 15.68 -0.46 -12.48
N HIS A 90 16.19 -0.85 -11.30
CA HIS A 90 17.59 -1.19 -11.10
C HIS A 90 17.99 -2.48 -11.80
N GLU A 91 17.16 -3.53 -11.69
CA GLU A 91 17.42 -4.84 -12.27
C GLU A 91 17.07 -4.89 -13.76
N GLY A 92 16.05 -4.13 -14.19
CA GLY A 92 15.62 -4.08 -15.59
C GLY A 92 16.57 -3.32 -16.51
N ASN A 93 17.41 -2.44 -15.96
CA ASN A 93 18.32 -1.59 -16.74
C ASN A 93 19.77 -1.79 -16.30
N LYS A 94 20.67 -2.06 -17.26
CA LYS A 94 22.10 -2.13 -16.99
C LYS A 94 22.64 -0.75 -16.59
N THR A 95 23.54 -0.74 -15.60
CA THR A 95 24.22 0.49 -15.16
C THR A 95 25.21 1.00 -16.21
N TYR A 96 25.78 0.09 -17.00
CA TYR A 96 26.72 0.41 -18.07
C TYR A 96 26.21 -0.13 -19.41
N LEU A 97 26.41 0.65 -20.48
CA LEU A 97 26.20 0.24 -21.86
C LEU A 97 27.27 -0.76 -22.30
N ILE A 98 27.09 -1.38 -23.47
CA ILE A 98 28.03 -2.38 -24.02
C ILE A 98 29.44 -1.78 -24.20
N GLU A 99 29.52 -0.48 -24.48
CA GLU A 99 30.75 0.27 -24.66
C GLU A 99 31.43 0.69 -23.34
N GLY A 100 30.89 0.29 -22.17
CA GLY A 100 31.42 0.66 -20.86
C GLY A 100 31.02 2.04 -20.36
N LEU A 101 30.22 2.79 -21.13
CA LEU A 101 29.69 4.10 -20.75
C LEU A 101 28.53 3.98 -19.74
N VAL A 102 28.36 4.98 -18.87
CA VAL A 102 27.26 5.04 -17.90
C VAL A 102 25.92 5.20 -18.64
N ASN A 103 24.92 4.40 -18.26
CA ASN A 103 23.57 4.52 -18.78
C ASN A 103 22.79 5.61 -18.04
N PHE A 104 22.72 6.81 -18.61
CA PHE A 104 21.95 7.93 -18.06
C PHE A 104 20.44 7.76 -18.15
N GLU A 105 19.91 6.87 -19.01
CA GLU A 105 18.47 6.58 -19.05
C GLU A 105 17.99 5.81 -17.82
N LYS A 106 18.91 5.16 -17.10
CA LYS A 106 18.62 4.49 -15.82
C LYS A 106 18.56 5.49 -14.65
N MET A 107 19.24 6.64 -14.76
CA MET A 107 19.40 7.62 -13.69
C MET A 107 18.17 8.51 -13.51
#